data_AF-A0AAE0W7J4-F1
#
_entry.id   AF-A0AAE0W7J4-F1
#
_cell.length_a   1.000
_cell.length_b   1.000
_cell.length_c   1.000
_cell.angle_alpha   90.00
_cell.angle_beta   90.00
_cell.angle_gamma   90.00
#
_symmetry.space_group_name_H-M   'P 1'
#
loop_
_entity.id
_entity.type
_entity.pdbx_description
1 polymer ?
#
loop_
_entity_poly.entity_id
_entity_poly.type
_entity_poly.pdbx_seq_one_letter_code
_entity_poly.pdbx_strand_id
1 'polypeptide(L)'
;MIHLTESRTSKNVRGAVACDNTTKHLLQANDFVAEAIRKKMKETQTLLVNIVSSAGSGKTTLLQETGKRMKNNFNIKVLVGDLETERDANRLKESGVDALQIVTGGICHLESQMIWQALESMDTSKTDLLFIENVGNLVCPASYNLGEDFRVTLIASTEGDDKPKKYPKMFLTSELLLVSKADLLPHVPFSVDAVVKDARDINFQIEVITISSLNEKEKETMTNDAYPIILLHPKENFTISNEISTNNLIGVMLAPSAYLYELCRNNQGSVLATSANISGLPLIYENKIAEEELLSIADHVWYYERAISFPQDDSVICFSPMFQQQIFLRKARGFSPSTLELPQYYLPFVTLGLGAEMKSTFTLGNSKQLYISPYLGALTNQQNLEHFATYLERFKAIFRSDIRFIAMDRHPFFYYKNMNFEYENKDITFFEIQHHFAHAVAILGEKGLLHKDQENVACFVFDGVGLGNDNEIWGAEVFIFKEKNIKHESCFPFYRYLLGDKMSREPRISFFSVMNGMVPKRVLKGNADSG
;
A
#
# COMPACT_ATOMS: atom_id res chain seq x y z
N MET A 1 13.69 -50.78 39.37
CA MET A 1 13.62 -49.54 40.17
C MET A 1 14.44 -48.49 39.45
N ILE A 2 13.77 -47.60 38.72
CA ILE A 2 14.42 -46.49 38.01
C ILE A 2 14.13 -45.24 38.84
N HIS A 3 15.18 -44.62 39.36
CA HIS A 3 15.12 -43.40 40.15
C HIS A 3 14.61 -42.24 39.28
N LEU A 4 13.42 -41.74 39.62
CA LEU A 4 12.96 -40.41 39.18
C LEU A 4 13.68 -39.37 40.02
N THR A 5 14.52 -38.58 39.36
CA THR A 5 15.21 -37.41 39.92
C THR A 5 14.20 -36.38 40.42
N GLU A 6 14.42 -35.93 41.65
CA GLU A 6 13.64 -34.92 42.36
C GLU A 6 13.49 -33.61 41.56
N SER A 7 12.28 -33.05 41.59
CA SER A 7 11.98 -31.74 41.04
C SER A 7 12.77 -30.65 41.78
N ARG A 8 13.39 -29.75 41.01
CA ARG A 8 14.00 -28.52 41.54
C ARG A 8 12.91 -27.68 42.21
N THR A 9 12.95 -27.62 43.53
CA THR A 9 12.09 -26.74 44.33
C THR A 9 12.53 -25.29 44.12
N SER A 10 11.63 -24.46 43.59
CA SER A 10 11.80 -23.01 43.60
C SER A 10 11.74 -22.52 45.05
N LYS A 11 12.71 -21.71 45.47
CA LYS A 11 12.67 -21.04 46.77
C LYS A 11 11.40 -20.19 46.84
N ASN A 12 10.52 -20.49 47.79
CA ASN A 12 9.31 -19.71 48.05
C ASN A 12 9.66 -18.23 48.26
N VAL A 13 8.94 -17.36 47.55
CA VAL A 13 8.93 -15.92 47.78
C VAL A 13 8.40 -15.66 49.20
N ARG A 14 9.10 -14.83 49.99
CA ARG A 14 8.63 -14.45 51.34
C ARG A 14 7.23 -13.84 51.24
N GLY A 15 6.22 -14.50 51.83
CA GLY A 15 4.84 -14.02 51.91
C GLY A 15 3.78 -14.80 51.11
N ALA A 16 4.12 -15.90 50.43
CA ALA A 16 3.16 -16.71 49.69
C ALA A 16 2.77 -18.00 50.44
N VAL A 17 1.47 -18.31 50.48
CA VAL A 17 0.91 -19.59 50.96
C VAL A 17 0.71 -20.50 49.75
N ALA A 18 1.28 -21.70 49.78
CA ALA A 18 0.99 -22.74 48.79
C ALA A 18 -0.27 -23.50 49.24
N CYS A 19 -1.35 -23.37 48.47
CA CYS A 19 -2.58 -24.13 48.66
C CYS A 19 -2.56 -25.39 47.80
N ASP A 20 -3.06 -26.52 48.32
CA ASP A 20 -3.25 -27.73 47.52
C ASP A 20 -4.36 -27.53 46.48
N ASN A 21 -4.01 -27.75 45.21
CA ASN A 21 -4.86 -27.44 44.06
C ASN A 21 -5.55 -28.70 43.51
N THR A 22 -6.88 -28.76 43.62
CA THR A 22 -7.75 -29.72 42.90
C THR A 22 -7.56 -29.69 41.38
N THR A 23 -6.95 -28.62 40.85
CA THR A 23 -6.62 -28.42 39.43
C THR A 23 -5.67 -29.48 38.85
N LYS A 24 -4.83 -30.13 39.68
CA LYS A 24 -3.83 -31.09 39.18
C LYS A 24 -4.46 -32.35 38.56
N HIS A 25 -5.55 -32.85 39.13
CA HIS A 25 -6.27 -34.01 38.59
C HIS A 25 -7.00 -33.69 37.28
N LEU A 26 -7.56 -32.47 37.16
CA LEU A 26 -8.20 -32.00 35.94
C LEU A 26 -7.19 -31.87 34.79
N LEU A 27 -5.99 -31.33 35.06
CA LEU A 27 -4.94 -31.22 34.05
C LEU A 27 -4.45 -32.60 33.58
N GLN A 28 -4.32 -33.58 34.48
CA GLN A 28 -3.98 -34.96 34.10
C GLN A 28 -5.04 -35.61 33.20
N ALA A 29 -6.32 -35.38 33.48
CA ALA A 29 -7.41 -35.86 32.62
C ALA A 29 -7.38 -35.17 31.23
N ASN A 30 -7.11 -33.87 31.20
CA ASN A 30 -6.92 -33.13 29.95
C ASN A 30 -5.75 -33.68 29.13
N ASP A 31 -4.62 -33.97 29.77
CA ASP A 31 -3.42 -34.51 29.11
C ASP A 31 -3.67 -35.90 28.51
N PHE A 32 -4.45 -36.74 29.19
CA PHE A 32 -4.85 -38.05 28.65
C PHE A 32 -5.62 -37.93 27.32
N VAL A 33 -6.57 -37.00 27.24
CA VAL A 33 -7.32 -36.74 26.00
C VAL A 33 -6.44 -36.08 24.94
N ALA A 34 -5.52 -35.19 25.33
CA ALA A 34 -4.56 -34.56 24.42
C ALA A 34 -3.64 -35.60 23.74
N GLU A 35 -3.21 -36.63 24.48
CA GLU A 35 -2.44 -37.74 23.89
C GLU A 35 -3.26 -38.54 22.87
N ALA A 36 -4.55 -38.77 23.13
CA ALA A 36 -5.45 -39.41 22.17
C ALA A 36 -5.64 -38.58 20.89
N ILE A 37 -5.78 -37.26 21.00
CA ILE A 37 -5.85 -36.34 19.86
C ILE A 37 -4.57 -36.45 19.03
N ARG A 38 -3.41 -36.36 19.67
CA ARG A 38 -2.10 -36.44 18.99
C ARG A 38 -1.94 -37.76 18.24
N LYS A 39 -2.39 -38.87 18.82
CA LYS A 39 -2.39 -40.18 18.15
C LYS A 39 -3.29 -40.19 16.92
N LYS A 40 -4.51 -39.65 17.03
CA LYS A 40 -5.46 -39.54 15.90
C LYS A 40 -4.91 -38.67 14.76
N MET A 41 -4.35 -37.50 15.07
CA MET A 41 -3.75 -36.60 14.07
C MET A 41 -2.57 -37.25 13.35
N LYS A 42 -1.75 -38.02 14.08
CA LYS A 42 -0.64 -38.79 13.50
C LYS A 42 -1.14 -39.89 12.55
N GLU A 43 -2.24 -40.57 12.90
CA GLU A 43 -2.87 -41.60 12.05
C GLU A 43 -3.44 -41.00 10.75
N THR A 44 -4.00 -39.79 10.79
CA THR A 44 -4.53 -39.08 9.61
C THR A 44 -3.48 -38.25 8.87
N GLN A 45 -2.23 -38.22 9.35
CA GLN A 45 -1.16 -37.36 8.85
C GLN A 45 -1.52 -35.86 8.81
N THR A 46 -2.39 -35.43 9.73
CA THR A 46 -2.83 -34.04 9.85
C THR A 46 -1.91 -33.30 10.82
N LEU A 47 -1.38 -32.14 10.42
CA LEU A 47 -0.65 -31.26 11.33
C LEU A 47 -1.63 -30.41 12.14
N LEU A 48 -1.55 -30.47 13.48
CA LEU A 48 -2.41 -29.72 14.37
C LEU A 48 -1.67 -28.52 14.98
N VAL A 49 -2.15 -27.31 14.69
CA VAL A 49 -1.52 -26.06 15.14
C VAL A 49 -2.50 -25.25 15.99
N ASN A 50 -2.11 -24.93 17.22
CA ASN A 50 -2.90 -24.11 18.15
C ASN A 50 -2.42 -22.66 18.13
N ILE A 51 -3.30 -21.73 17.76
CA ILE A 51 -3.01 -20.29 17.74
C ILE A 51 -3.62 -19.63 18.97
N VAL A 52 -2.78 -19.02 19.80
CA VAL A 52 -3.17 -18.39 21.06
C VAL A 52 -2.74 -16.93 21.10
N SER A 53 -3.58 -16.06 21.67
CA SER A 53 -3.30 -14.62 21.72
C SER A 53 -4.23 -13.90 22.70
N SER A 54 -4.05 -12.60 22.91
CA SER A 54 -5.12 -11.77 23.48
C SER A 54 -6.20 -11.43 22.44
N ALA A 55 -7.40 -11.05 22.91
CA ALA A 55 -8.46 -10.54 22.04
C ALA A 55 -7.98 -9.33 21.20
N GLY A 56 -8.39 -9.27 19.94
CA GLY A 56 -8.03 -8.17 19.02
C GLY A 56 -6.60 -8.22 18.46
N SER A 57 -5.83 -9.29 18.70
CA SER A 57 -4.47 -9.49 18.17
C SER A 57 -4.41 -9.77 16.66
N GLY A 58 -5.52 -10.17 16.04
CA GLY A 58 -5.62 -10.45 14.60
C GLY A 58 -5.58 -11.93 14.21
N LYS A 59 -5.80 -12.89 15.12
CA LYS A 59 -5.83 -14.35 14.82
C LYS A 59 -6.71 -14.72 13.62
N THR A 60 -7.98 -14.30 13.64
CA THR A 60 -8.93 -14.60 12.56
C THR A 60 -8.42 -14.07 11.22
N THR A 61 -7.90 -12.84 11.20
CA THR A 61 -7.33 -12.24 9.98
C THR A 61 -6.10 -13.02 9.50
N LEU A 62 -5.21 -13.42 10.42
CA LEU A 62 -4.06 -14.27 10.10
C LEU A 62 -4.51 -15.58 9.45
N LEU A 63 -5.53 -16.25 9.99
CA LEU A 63 -6.05 -17.52 9.46
C LEU A 63 -6.78 -17.36 8.12
N GLN A 64 -7.56 -16.30 7.93
CA GLN A 64 -8.18 -15.95 6.64
C GLN A 64 -7.10 -15.78 5.56
N GLU A 65 -6.06 -15.01 5.88
CA GLU A 65 -4.96 -14.71 4.95
C GLU A 65 -4.05 -15.91 4.68
N THR A 66 -3.85 -16.78 5.67
CA THR A 66 -3.14 -18.06 5.53
C THR A 66 -3.92 -19.02 4.62
N GLY A 67 -5.22 -19.20 4.89
CA GLY A 67 -6.09 -20.06 4.10
C GLY A 67 -6.17 -19.63 2.64
N LYS A 68 -6.37 -18.34 2.36
CA LYS A 68 -6.39 -17.81 0.99
C LYS A 68 -5.11 -18.10 0.20
N ARG A 69 -3.94 -17.95 0.84
CA ARG A 69 -2.63 -18.14 0.19
C ARG A 69 -2.28 -19.61 -0.03
N MET A 70 -2.74 -20.50 0.86
CA MET A 70 -2.34 -21.90 0.86
C MET A 70 -3.38 -22.85 0.27
N LYS A 71 -4.60 -22.38 -0.07
CA LYS A 71 -5.71 -23.20 -0.57
C LYS A 71 -5.39 -24.08 -1.79
N ASN A 72 -4.41 -23.70 -2.62
CA ASN A 72 -4.05 -24.47 -3.82
C ASN A 72 -3.09 -25.64 -3.50
N ASN A 73 -2.45 -25.61 -2.33
CA ASN A 73 -1.39 -26.55 -1.97
C ASN A 73 -1.79 -27.46 -0.80
N PHE A 74 -2.71 -27.00 0.08
CA PHE A 74 -3.10 -27.71 1.29
C PHE A 74 -4.60 -27.58 1.56
N ASN A 75 -5.19 -28.66 2.07
CA ASN A 75 -6.55 -28.67 2.61
C ASN A 75 -6.52 -28.21 4.06
N ILE A 76 -7.02 -26.98 4.29
CA ILE A 76 -6.97 -26.32 5.60
C ILE A 76 -8.35 -26.30 6.23
N LYS A 77 -8.42 -26.68 7.51
CA LYS A 77 -9.61 -26.51 8.36
C LYS A 77 -9.29 -25.77 9.64
N VAL A 78 -10.29 -25.14 10.25
CA VAL A 78 -10.13 -24.36 11.49
C VAL A 78 -11.20 -24.72 12.52
N LEU A 79 -10.78 -25.00 13.76
CA LEU A 79 -11.65 -25.02 14.94
C LEU A 79 -11.55 -23.65 15.63
N VAL A 80 -12.67 -22.94 15.77
CA VAL A 80 -12.70 -21.59 16.34
C VAL A 80 -13.30 -21.65 17.75
N GLY A 81 -12.51 -21.31 18.77
CA GLY A 81 -12.97 -21.16 20.14
C GLY A 81 -13.40 -19.73 20.42
N ASP A 82 -14.69 -19.53 20.71
CA ASP A 82 -15.24 -18.24 21.17
C ASP A 82 -16.20 -18.49 22.34
N LEU A 83 -16.38 -17.46 23.17
CA LEU A 83 -17.23 -17.49 24.36
C LEU A 83 -18.70 -17.64 23.98
N GLU A 84 -19.15 -16.94 22.93
CA GLU A 84 -20.59 -16.83 22.65
C GLU A 84 -20.96 -16.60 21.16
N THR A 85 -20.05 -16.14 20.29
CA THR A 85 -20.41 -15.72 18.92
C THR A 85 -19.88 -16.65 17.83
N GLU A 86 -20.60 -16.78 16.70
CA GLU A 86 -20.11 -17.46 15.48
C GLU A 86 -19.41 -16.52 14.50
N ARG A 87 -19.14 -15.27 14.91
CA ARG A 87 -18.71 -14.21 13.99
C ARG A 87 -17.39 -14.57 13.31
N ASP A 88 -16.43 -15.09 14.07
CA ASP A 88 -15.10 -15.41 13.53
C ASP A 88 -15.11 -16.66 12.66
N ALA A 89 -15.89 -17.69 13.02
CA ALA A 89 -16.10 -18.87 12.16
C ALA A 89 -16.76 -18.50 10.82
N ASN A 90 -17.78 -17.62 10.83
CA ASN A 90 -18.43 -17.16 9.61
C ASN A 90 -17.49 -16.33 8.72
N ARG A 91 -16.67 -15.45 9.32
CA ARG A 91 -15.62 -14.70 8.59
C ARG A 91 -14.62 -15.63 7.91
N LEU A 92 -14.24 -16.74 8.54
CA LEU A 92 -13.35 -17.74 7.93
C LEU A 92 -14.03 -18.47 6.76
N LYS A 93 -15.29 -18.89 6.92
CA LYS A 93 -16.09 -19.51 5.84
C LYS A 93 -16.24 -18.59 4.63
N GLU A 94 -16.50 -17.29 4.85
CA GLU A 94 -16.58 -16.28 3.79
C GLU A 94 -15.26 -16.15 3.01
N SER A 95 -14.12 -16.44 3.64
CA SER A 95 -12.81 -16.46 2.98
C SER A 95 -12.49 -17.77 2.24
N GLY A 96 -13.41 -18.73 2.25
CA GLY A 96 -13.27 -20.05 1.61
C GLY A 96 -12.58 -21.10 2.48
N VAL A 97 -12.41 -20.86 3.78
CA VAL A 97 -11.81 -21.80 4.73
C VAL A 97 -12.91 -22.55 5.48
N ASP A 98 -12.83 -23.88 5.53
CA ASP A 98 -13.79 -24.69 6.30
C ASP A 98 -13.52 -24.50 7.81
N ALA A 99 -14.50 -23.96 8.52
CA ALA A 99 -14.36 -23.60 9.94
C ALA A 99 -15.55 -24.10 10.77
N LEU A 100 -15.27 -24.64 11.96
CA LEU A 100 -16.27 -25.07 12.93
C LEU A 100 -16.09 -24.30 14.24
N GLN A 101 -17.20 -23.74 14.74
CA GLN A 101 -17.23 -23.03 16.01
C GLN A 101 -17.33 -24.01 17.18
N ILE A 102 -16.53 -23.77 18.21
CA ILE A 102 -16.63 -24.37 19.54
C ILE A 102 -17.10 -23.25 20.49
N VAL A 103 -18.31 -23.40 21.03
CA VAL A 103 -18.87 -22.48 22.02
C VAL A 103 -18.39 -22.93 23.39
N THR A 104 -17.56 -22.12 24.05
CA THR A 104 -16.93 -22.51 25.32
C THR A 104 -17.84 -22.33 26.54
N GLY A 105 -19.02 -21.73 26.39
CA GLY A 105 -19.98 -21.54 27.48
C GLY A 105 -19.47 -20.63 28.60
N GLY A 106 -18.67 -19.62 28.24
CA GLY A 106 -18.08 -18.66 29.18
C GLY A 106 -16.65 -19.00 29.65
N ILE A 107 -16.08 -20.14 29.21
CA ILE A 107 -14.71 -20.54 29.57
C ILE A 107 -13.70 -19.77 28.71
N CYS A 108 -12.68 -19.19 29.36
CA CYS A 108 -11.64 -18.35 28.75
C CYS A 108 -10.57 -19.08 27.91
N HIS A 109 -10.74 -20.38 27.66
CA HIS A 109 -9.79 -21.26 26.97
C HIS A 109 -10.51 -22.49 26.42
N LEU A 110 -9.84 -23.21 25.53
CA LEU A 110 -10.27 -24.53 25.10
C LEU A 110 -9.61 -25.63 25.95
N GLU A 111 -10.32 -26.75 26.10
CA GLU A 111 -9.83 -27.97 26.74
C GLU A 111 -9.76 -29.09 25.69
N SER A 112 -8.89 -30.08 25.89
CA SER A 112 -8.71 -31.18 24.93
C SER A 112 -10.02 -31.95 24.70
N GLN A 113 -10.88 -32.08 25.71
CA GLN A 113 -12.20 -32.71 25.56
C GLN A 113 -13.11 -31.97 24.55
N MET A 114 -13.06 -30.63 24.52
CA MET A 114 -13.82 -29.84 23.56
C MET A 114 -13.30 -30.04 22.14
N ILE A 115 -11.97 -30.14 21.98
CA ILE A 115 -11.34 -30.44 20.69
C ILE A 115 -11.73 -31.83 20.21
N TRP A 116 -11.71 -32.83 21.10
CA TRP A 116 -12.11 -34.20 20.76
C TRP A 116 -13.55 -34.27 20.22
N GLN A 117 -14.49 -33.62 20.91
CA GLN A 117 -15.90 -33.55 20.48
C GLN A 117 -16.07 -32.82 19.14
N ALA A 118 -15.32 -31.74 18.91
CA ALA A 118 -15.32 -31.03 17.64
C ALA A 118 -14.79 -31.91 16.50
N LEU A 119 -13.75 -32.72 16.76
CA LEU A 119 -13.18 -33.68 15.81
C LEU A 119 -14.11 -34.86 15.49
N GLU A 120 -15.13 -35.13 16.30
CA GLU A 120 -16.20 -36.11 15.98
C GLU A 120 -17.27 -35.49 15.08
N SER A 121 -17.41 -34.17 15.10
CA SER A 121 -18.40 -33.41 14.33
C SER A 121 -17.86 -32.88 13.00
N MET A 122 -16.57 -33.05 12.72
CA MET A 122 -15.89 -32.60 11.52
C MET A 122 -15.15 -33.76 10.83
N ASP A 123 -15.38 -33.93 9.52
CA ASP A 123 -14.56 -34.84 8.72
C ASP A 123 -13.14 -34.28 8.56
N THR A 124 -12.16 -35.02 9.05
CA THR A 124 -10.72 -34.68 9.01
C THR A 124 -9.91 -35.61 8.10
N SER A 125 -10.56 -36.53 7.38
CA SER A 125 -9.89 -37.57 6.59
C SER A 125 -9.02 -37.06 5.43
N LYS A 126 -9.26 -35.84 4.96
CA LYS A 126 -8.51 -35.18 3.88
C LYS A 126 -7.90 -33.85 4.31
N THR A 127 -7.74 -33.65 5.61
CA THR A 127 -7.20 -32.40 6.16
C THR A 127 -5.69 -32.53 6.32
N ASP A 128 -4.94 -31.68 5.61
CA ASP A 128 -3.48 -31.61 5.73
C ASP A 128 -3.09 -30.78 6.96
N LEU A 129 -3.78 -29.65 7.17
CA LEU A 129 -3.53 -28.69 8.24
C LEU A 129 -4.83 -28.39 9.00
N LEU A 130 -4.83 -28.62 10.31
CA LEU A 130 -5.91 -28.25 11.20
C LEU A 130 -5.43 -27.16 12.16
N PHE A 131 -6.02 -25.97 12.08
CA PHE A 131 -5.76 -24.90 13.04
C PHE A 131 -6.80 -24.90 14.16
N ILE A 132 -6.35 -24.62 15.37
CA ILE A 132 -7.21 -24.25 16.51
C ILE A 132 -7.01 -22.75 16.74
N GLU A 133 -8.04 -21.94 16.45
CA GLU A 133 -8.09 -20.56 16.91
C GLU A 133 -8.60 -20.54 18.35
N ASN A 134 -7.69 -20.43 19.32
CA ASN A 134 -8.06 -20.45 20.73
C ASN A 134 -8.75 -19.15 21.16
N VAL A 135 -9.42 -19.18 22.31
CA VAL A 135 -10.04 -17.99 22.91
C VAL A 135 -8.96 -16.92 23.16
N GLY A 136 -9.32 -15.65 22.99
CA GLY A 136 -8.42 -14.49 23.12
C GLY A 136 -7.89 -14.23 24.53
N ASN A 137 -7.11 -15.15 25.12
CA ASN A 137 -6.47 -15.03 26.42
C ASN A 137 -5.05 -15.66 26.41
N LEU A 138 -4.11 -15.07 27.15
CA LEU A 138 -2.74 -15.57 27.29
C LEU A 138 -2.47 -16.30 28.63
N VAL A 139 -3.41 -16.25 29.57
CA VAL A 139 -3.26 -16.84 30.91
C VAL A 139 -3.85 -18.25 30.96
N CYS A 140 -5.15 -18.37 30.71
CA CYS A 140 -5.86 -19.65 30.84
C CYS A 140 -5.29 -20.71 29.88
N PRO A 141 -5.14 -20.45 28.56
CA PRO A 141 -4.75 -21.49 27.61
C PRO A 141 -3.31 -22.01 27.81
N ALA A 142 -2.42 -21.23 28.44
CA ALA A 142 -1.03 -21.63 28.68
C ALA A 142 -0.91 -22.90 29.54
N SER A 143 -1.97 -23.27 30.27
CA SER A 143 -1.96 -24.43 31.17
C SER A 143 -2.54 -25.71 30.58
N TYR A 144 -3.18 -25.64 29.40
CA TYR A 144 -3.91 -26.76 28.83
C TYR A 144 -3.23 -27.23 27.54
N ASN A 145 -2.97 -28.53 27.44
CA ASN A 145 -2.49 -29.18 26.23
C ASN A 145 -3.71 -29.63 25.42
N LEU A 146 -3.79 -29.26 24.15
CA LEU A 146 -4.91 -29.64 23.27
C LEU A 146 -4.56 -30.82 22.36
N GLY A 147 -3.36 -31.37 22.51
CA GLY A 147 -2.84 -32.41 21.61
C GLY A 147 -2.19 -31.83 20.36
N GLU A 148 -1.95 -30.51 20.31
CA GLU A 148 -1.29 -29.84 19.21
C GLU A 148 0.15 -30.32 19.01
N ASP A 149 0.63 -30.19 17.77
CA ASP A 149 2.03 -30.38 17.38
C ASP A 149 2.83 -29.09 17.58
N PHE A 150 2.20 -27.95 17.29
CA PHE A 150 2.77 -26.61 17.47
C PHE A 150 1.76 -25.67 18.11
N ARG A 151 2.25 -24.89 19.07
CA ARG A 151 1.59 -23.75 19.68
C ARG A 151 2.25 -22.46 19.18
N VAL A 152 1.44 -21.65 18.51
CA VAL A 152 1.83 -20.35 17.96
C VAL A 152 1.19 -19.26 18.82
N THR A 153 2.01 -18.46 19.50
CA THR A 153 1.55 -17.29 20.21
C THR A 153 1.56 -16.07 19.30
N LEU A 154 0.49 -15.30 19.29
CA LEU A 154 0.36 -14.04 18.56
C LEU A 154 0.20 -12.88 19.55
N ILE A 155 1.05 -11.85 19.41
CA ILE A 155 0.92 -10.57 20.10
C ILE A 155 0.81 -9.46 19.07
N ALA A 156 0.08 -8.39 19.38
CA ALA A 156 -0.04 -7.24 18.49
C ALA A 156 0.85 -6.08 18.96
N SER A 157 1.41 -5.33 18.02
CA SER A 157 2.17 -4.10 18.30
C SER A 157 1.39 -3.05 19.09
N THR A 158 0.04 -3.09 19.04
CA THR A 158 -0.86 -2.24 19.82
C THR A 158 -0.94 -2.63 21.31
N GLU A 159 -0.28 -3.71 21.70
CA GLU A 159 -0.21 -4.20 23.08
C GLU A 159 1.09 -3.71 23.75
N GLY A 160 1.43 -4.24 24.93
CA GLY A 160 2.73 -3.99 25.56
C GLY A 160 3.81 -4.97 25.10
N ASP A 161 5.04 -4.48 24.91
CA ASP A 161 6.21 -5.29 24.61
C ASP A 161 6.72 -6.10 25.84
N ASP A 162 6.17 -5.82 27.03
CA ASP A 162 6.43 -6.53 28.30
C ASP A 162 5.68 -7.88 28.43
N LYS A 163 4.84 -8.22 27.47
CA LYS A 163 3.99 -9.43 27.50
C LYS A 163 4.75 -10.73 27.78
N PRO A 164 5.94 -10.99 27.21
CA PRO A 164 6.68 -12.21 27.53
C PRO A 164 6.93 -12.36 29.03
N LYS A 165 7.44 -11.32 29.69
CA LYS A 165 7.67 -11.33 31.15
C LYS A 165 6.39 -11.42 31.96
N LYS A 166 5.30 -10.80 31.49
CA LYS A 166 4.01 -10.81 32.19
C LYS A 166 3.29 -12.16 32.11
N TYR A 167 3.48 -12.91 31.03
CA TYR A 167 2.80 -14.20 30.76
C TYR A 167 3.78 -15.33 30.46
N PRO A 168 4.79 -15.61 31.31
CA PRO A 168 5.95 -16.41 30.93
C PRO A 168 5.61 -17.84 30.52
N LYS A 169 4.59 -18.44 31.13
CA LYS A 169 4.15 -19.81 30.79
C LYS A 169 3.68 -19.94 29.33
N MET A 170 3.07 -18.90 28.76
CA MET A 170 2.61 -18.93 27.37
C MET A 170 3.80 -19.04 26.41
N PHE A 171 4.80 -18.18 26.61
CA PHE A 171 6.00 -18.14 25.77
C PHE A 171 6.90 -19.36 25.99
N LEU A 172 6.92 -19.92 27.21
CA LEU A 172 7.61 -21.17 27.51
C LEU A 172 7.04 -22.36 26.72
N THR A 173 5.73 -22.36 26.46
CA THR A 173 5.02 -23.48 25.82
C THR A 173 4.75 -23.27 24.34
N SER A 174 5.25 -22.18 23.75
CA SER A 174 5.07 -21.88 22.33
C SER A 174 6.36 -22.10 21.55
N GLU A 175 6.25 -22.71 20.38
CA GLU A 175 7.37 -22.90 19.45
C GLU A 175 7.61 -21.66 18.59
N LEU A 176 6.55 -20.90 18.30
CA LEU A 176 6.60 -19.71 17.46
C LEU A 176 5.86 -18.53 18.11
N LEU A 177 6.49 -17.37 18.08
CA LEU A 177 5.91 -16.08 18.41
C LEU A 177 5.72 -15.24 17.15
N LEU A 178 4.50 -14.80 16.91
CA LEU A 178 4.15 -13.87 15.85
C LEU A 178 3.89 -12.48 16.45
N VAL A 179 4.58 -11.47 15.93
CA VAL A 179 4.32 -10.06 16.24
C VAL A 179 3.48 -9.47 15.12
N SER A 180 2.20 -9.25 15.36
CA SER A 180 1.24 -8.75 14.38
C SER A 180 1.08 -7.23 14.38
N LYS A 181 0.41 -6.72 13.35
CA LYS A 181 0.18 -5.29 13.10
C LYS A 181 1.50 -4.51 13.04
N ALA A 182 2.53 -5.13 12.45
CA ALA A 182 3.86 -4.53 12.35
C ALA A 182 3.86 -3.19 11.59
N ASP A 183 2.86 -2.98 10.74
CA ASP A 183 2.56 -1.70 10.07
C ASP A 183 2.34 -0.54 11.05
N LEU A 184 1.94 -0.80 12.30
CA LEU A 184 1.73 0.23 13.31
C LEU A 184 2.96 0.55 14.14
N LEU A 185 4.08 -0.18 14.01
CA LEU A 185 5.29 0.04 14.81
C LEU A 185 5.79 1.50 14.82
N PRO A 186 5.72 2.27 13.71
CA PRO A 186 6.10 3.69 13.73
C PRO A 186 5.18 4.59 14.57
N HIS A 187 4.02 4.09 15.00
CA HIS A 187 2.95 4.87 15.63
C HIS A 187 2.63 4.43 17.06
N VAL A 188 3.25 3.35 17.56
CA VAL A 188 2.99 2.81 18.89
C VAL A 188 4.30 2.59 19.63
N PRO A 189 4.34 2.80 20.97
CA PRO A 189 5.55 2.61 21.76
C PRO A 189 5.78 1.11 22.04
N PHE A 190 6.16 0.36 21.01
CA PHE A 190 6.38 -1.09 21.07
C PHE A 190 7.72 -1.46 20.42
N SER A 191 8.60 -2.13 21.18
CA SER A 191 9.87 -2.63 20.65
C SER A 191 9.81 -4.13 20.34
N VAL A 192 9.96 -4.48 19.06
CA VAL A 192 10.10 -5.89 18.64
C VAL A 192 11.35 -6.52 19.28
N ASP A 193 12.46 -5.78 19.36
CA ASP A 193 13.70 -6.29 19.95
C ASP A 193 13.54 -6.59 21.45
N ALA A 194 12.80 -5.76 22.18
CA ALA A 194 12.50 -6.01 23.59
C ALA A 194 11.67 -7.28 23.77
N VAL A 195 10.63 -7.47 22.95
CA VAL A 195 9.84 -8.71 22.94
C VAL A 195 10.71 -9.92 22.65
N VAL A 196 11.55 -9.86 21.60
CA VAL A 196 12.40 -10.98 21.18
C VAL A 196 13.34 -11.36 22.31
N LYS A 197 13.96 -10.38 22.96
CA LYS A 197 14.85 -10.60 24.10
C LYS A 197 14.09 -11.27 25.25
N ASP A 198 12.98 -10.70 25.68
CA ASP A 198 12.22 -11.18 26.82
C ASP A 198 11.61 -12.57 26.56
N ALA A 199 11.17 -12.85 25.33
CA ALA A 199 10.67 -14.16 24.93
C ALA A 199 11.79 -15.21 24.94
N ARG A 200 12.99 -14.87 24.46
CA ARG A 200 14.15 -15.77 24.46
C ARG A 200 14.75 -16.01 25.84
N ASP A 201 14.63 -15.05 26.75
CA ASP A 201 14.97 -15.23 28.17
C ASP A 201 14.10 -16.32 28.84
N ILE A 202 12.88 -16.53 28.32
CA ILE A 202 11.93 -17.53 28.83
C ILE A 202 12.03 -18.85 28.06
N ASN A 203 12.07 -18.78 26.73
CA ASN A 203 12.22 -19.92 25.83
C ASN A 203 13.29 -19.59 24.77
N PHE A 204 14.51 -20.08 24.98
CA PHE A 204 15.63 -19.82 24.09
C PHE A 204 15.42 -20.34 22.65
N GLN A 205 14.55 -21.33 22.46
CA GLN A 205 14.29 -21.95 21.16
C GLN A 205 13.13 -21.29 20.40
N ILE A 206 12.42 -20.33 20.99
CA ILE A 206 11.27 -19.70 20.35
C ILE A 206 11.70 -18.95 19.08
N GLU A 207 11.06 -19.27 17.96
CA GLU A 207 11.20 -18.49 16.74
C GLU A 207 10.30 -17.25 16.84
N VAL A 208 10.76 -16.12 16.29
CA VAL A 208 9.97 -14.87 16.31
C VAL A 208 9.87 -14.33 14.89
N ILE A 209 8.64 -14.15 14.40
CA ILE A 209 8.36 -13.59 13.08
C ILE A 209 7.47 -12.36 13.24
N THR A 210 7.86 -11.27 12.61
CA THR A 210 7.06 -10.05 12.53
C THR A 210 6.21 -10.06 11.27
N ILE A 211 4.90 -9.85 11.42
CA ILE A 211 3.92 -9.93 10.33
C ILE A 211 3.02 -8.69 10.28
N SER A 212 2.60 -8.33 9.08
CA SER A 212 1.55 -7.34 8.83
C SER A 212 0.59 -7.89 7.79
N SER A 213 -0.70 -7.65 7.97
CA SER A 213 -1.72 -7.93 6.96
C SER A 213 -1.87 -6.81 5.92
N LEU A 214 -1.11 -5.71 6.04
CA LEU A 214 -1.26 -4.51 5.21
C LEU A 214 -0.10 -4.29 4.22
N ASN A 215 1.13 -4.74 4.51
CA ASN A 215 2.33 -4.42 3.70
C ASN A 215 2.56 -5.33 2.46
N GLU A 216 1.67 -6.28 2.17
CA GLU A 216 1.87 -7.20 1.04
C GLU A 216 1.69 -6.52 -0.32
N LYS A 217 0.84 -5.50 -0.43
CA LYS A 217 0.59 -4.82 -1.71
C LYS A 217 1.84 -4.16 -2.28
N GLU A 218 2.68 -3.58 -1.41
CA GLU A 218 3.96 -2.99 -1.82
C GLU A 218 4.85 -4.07 -2.44
N LYS A 219 5.03 -5.19 -1.75
CA LYS A 219 5.85 -6.31 -2.21
C LYS A 219 5.31 -6.95 -3.50
N GLU A 220 4.00 -7.22 -3.56
CA GLU A 220 3.33 -7.74 -4.76
C GLU A 220 3.53 -6.81 -5.95
N THR A 221 3.40 -5.50 -5.75
CA THR A 221 3.60 -4.48 -6.79
C THR A 221 5.06 -4.40 -7.23
N MET A 222 6.02 -4.56 -6.31
CA MET A 222 7.46 -4.59 -6.66
C MET A 222 7.78 -5.80 -7.54
N THR A 223 7.18 -6.95 -7.26
CA THR A 223 7.41 -8.21 -7.99
C THR A 223 6.57 -8.37 -9.25
N ASN A 224 5.74 -7.38 -9.59
CA ASN A 224 4.96 -7.37 -10.83
C ASN A 224 5.89 -7.16 -12.05
N ASP A 225 5.55 -7.77 -13.19
CA ASP A 225 6.21 -7.63 -14.48
C ASP A 225 6.34 -6.18 -14.99
N ALA A 226 5.63 -5.23 -14.40
CA ALA A 226 5.79 -3.81 -14.69
C ALA A 226 7.08 -3.18 -14.09
N TYR A 227 7.69 -3.79 -13.06
CA TYR A 227 8.88 -3.30 -12.35
C TYR A 227 8.86 -1.78 -12.05
N PRO A 228 7.83 -1.23 -11.39
CA PRO A 228 7.75 0.19 -11.09
C PRO A 228 8.75 0.62 -10.01
N ILE A 229 9.01 1.91 -9.93
CA ILE A 229 9.60 2.55 -8.75
C ILE A 229 8.50 2.67 -7.70
N ILE A 230 8.71 2.11 -6.51
CA ILE A 230 7.82 2.23 -5.36
C ILE A 230 8.47 3.14 -4.32
N LEU A 231 7.72 4.14 -3.84
CA LEU A 231 8.14 4.98 -2.74
C LEU A 231 7.91 4.24 -1.41
N LEU A 232 8.99 3.92 -0.71
CA LEU A 232 8.99 3.17 0.54
C LEU A 232 9.57 4.00 1.68
N HIS A 233 9.09 3.75 2.89
CA HIS A 233 9.72 4.25 4.10
C HIS A 233 10.94 3.38 4.46
N PRO A 234 12.13 3.99 4.63
CA PRO A 234 13.28 3.24 5.13
C PRO A 234 13.02 2.73 6.55
N LYS A 235 13.48 1.51 6.85
CA LYS A 235 13.50 0.99 8.23
C LYS A 235 14.52 1.80 9.06
N GLU A 236 14.35 1.87 10.38
CA GLU A 236 15.21 2.69 11.26
C GLU A 236 16.72 2.43 11.09
N ASN A 237 17.12 1.20 10.81
CA ASN A 237 18.52 0.82 10.61
C ASN A 237 19.00 0.89 9.14
N PHE A 238 18.14 1.35 8.22
CA PHE A 238 18.48 1.52 6.81
C PHE A 238 19.04 2.93 6.60
N THR A 239 20.34 3.02 6.40
CA THR A 239 21.02 4.28 6.10
C THR A 239 21.26 4.39 4.60
N ILE A 240 20.78 5.49 4.01
CA ILE A 240 21.10 5.90 2.65
C ILE A 240 21.73 7.29 2.71
N SER A 241 22.61 7.63 1.76
CA SER A 241 23.18 8.98 1.70
C SER A 241 22.06 10.03 1.60
N ASN A 242 22.18 11.13 2.35
CA ASN A 242 21.26 12.27 2.24
C ASN A 242 21.28 12.89 0.84
N GLU A 243 22.27 12.56 0.01
CA GLU A 243 22.34 12.95 -1.40
C GLU A 243 21.32 12.21 -2.27
N ILE A 244 20.82 11.03 -1.85
CA ILE A 244 19.85 10.22 -2.60
C ILE A 244 18.42 10.62 -2.28
N SER A 245 18.11 10.89 -1.01
CA SER A 245 16.82 11.42 -0.59
C SER A 245 16.96 12.29 0.64
N THR A 246 16.43 13.50 0.57
CA THR A 246 16.27 14.40 1.72
C THR A 246 14.94 14.18 2.45
N ASN A 247 14.11 13.26 1.96
CA ASN A 247 12.79 12.94 2.50
C ASN A 247 12.79 11.60 3.22
N ASN A 248 11.79 11.35 4.06
CA ASN A 248 11.58 10.05 4.73
C ASN A 248 11.07 8.93 3.78
N LEU A 249 11.24 9.10 2.47
CA LEU A 249 10.81 8.17 1.44
C LEU A 249 11.95 7.92 0.46
N ILE A 250 12.06 6.69 -0.03
CA ILE A 250 13.05 6.25 -1.01
C ILE A 250 12.32 5.55 -2.14
N GLY A 251 12.64 5.94 -3.38
CA GLY A 251 12.16 5.22 -4.57
C GLY A 251 13.00 3.98 -4.82
N VAL A 252 12.36 2.80 -4.81
CA VAL A 252 13.01 1.51 -5.04
C VAL A 252 12.35 0.81 -6.21
N MET A 253 13.16 0.30 -7.15
CA MET A 253 12.70 -0.61 -8.20
C MET A 253 13.55 -1.88 -8.23
N LEU A 254 12.93 -3.00 -8.60
CA LEU A 254 13.67 -4.20 -8.95
C LEU A 254 14.25 -4.07 -10.37
N ALA A 255 15.34 -4.77 -10.65
CA ALA A 255 16.01 -4.71 -11.96
C ALA A 255 15.06 -5.20 -13.08
N PRO A 256 14.63 -4.33 -14.01
CA PRO A 256 13.62 -4.69 -15.02
C PRO A 256 14.19 -5.45 -16.23
N SER A 257 15.50 -5.69 -16.27
CA SER A 257 16.16 -6.40 -17.38
C SER A 257 17.29 -7.28 -16.88
N ALA A 258 17.61 -8.34 -17.64
CA ALA A 258 18.72 -9.24 -17.33
C ALA A 258 20.06 -8.48 -17.20
N TYR A 259 20.27 -7.45 -18.01
CA TYR A 259 21.47 -6.62 -17.93
C TYR A 259 21.56 -5.86 -16.60
N LEU A 260 20.49 -5.18 -16.18
CA LEU A 260 20.47 -4.48 -14.89
C LEU A 260 20.55 -5.47 -13.70
N TYR A 261 19.98 -6.66 -13.85
CA TYR A 261 20.10 -7.72 -12.85
C TYR A 261 21.56 -8.15 -12.66
N GLU A 262 22.27 -8.44 -13.76
CA GLU A 262 23.70 -8.79 -13.72
C GLU A 262 24.56 -7.64 -13.21
N LEU A 263 24.23 -6.39 -13.55
CA LEU A 263 24.93 -5.21 -13.05
C LEU A 263 24.80 -5.10 -11.52
N CYS A 264 23.58 -5.22 -10.98
CA CYS A 264 23.35 -5.20 -9.54
C CYS A 264 24.03 -6.40 -8.84
N ARG A 265 23.98 -7.59 -9.45
CA ARG A 265 24.61 -8.80 -8.93
C ARG A 265 26.15 -8.65 -8.84
N ASN A 266 26.79 -8.11 -9.87
CA ASN A 266 28.25 -7.96 -9.93
C ASN A 266 28.77 -6.80 -9.06
N ASN A 267 27.98 -5.72 -8.92
CA ASN A 267 28.33 -4.58 -8.06
C ASN A 267 28.11 -4.86 -6.55
N GLN A 268 27.65 -6.07 -6.18
CA GLN A 268 27.35 -6.45 -4.79
C GLN A 268 26.47 -5.43 -4.04
N GLY A 269 25.53 -4.79 -4.74
CA GLY A 269 24.74 -3.71 -4.15
C GLY A 269 23.67 -3.10 -5.04
N SER A 270 22.96 -2.14 -4.49
CA SER A 270 21.96 -1.33 -5.19
C SER A 270 22.62 -0.29 -6.09
N VAL A 271 22.02 -0.01 -7.24
CA VAL A 271 22.47 1.02 -8.19
C VAL A 271 21.50 2.20 -8.15
N LEU A 272 22.02 3.43 -8.16
CA LEU A 272 21.22 4.62 -8.36
C LEU A 272 20.83 4.73 -9.83
N ALA A 273 19.54 4.83 -10.11
CA ALA A 273 19.01 4.98 -11.46
C ALA A 273 18.11 6.21 -11.51
N THR A 274 18.39 7.08 -12.48
CA THR A 274 17.62 8.27 -12.80
C THR A 274 17.46 8.38 -14.32
N SER A 275 16.52 9.20 -14.77
CA SER A 275 16.34 9.48 -16.19
C SER A 275 17.61 10.08 -16.79
N ALA A 276 18.01 9.57 -17.96
CA ALA A 276 19.21 10.00 -18.68
C ALA A 276 18.89 11.27 -19.50
N ASN A 277 18.90 12.42 -18.82
CA ASN A 277 18.63 13.71 -19.42
C ASN A 277 19.25 14.85 -18.61
N ILE A 278 19.47 15.98 -19.27
CA ILE A 278 19.71 17.24 -18.60
C ILE A 278 18.41 17.66 -17.89
N SER A 279 18.54 18.20 -16.67
CA SER A 279 17.39 18.58 -15.84
C SER A 279 16.39 19.46 -16.61
N GLY A 280 15.15 18.98 -16.71
CA GLY A 280 14.05 19.68 -17.38
C GLY A 280 13.87 19.34 -18.87
N LEU A 281 14.74 18.53 -19.46
CA LEU A 281 14.63 18.04 -20.85
C LEU A 281 14.07 16.60 -20.92
N PRO A 282 13.64 16.14 -22.11
CA PRO A 282 13.13 14.78 -22.29
C PRO A 282 14.22 13.72 -22.11
N LEU A 283 13.80 12.47 -21.94
CA LEU A 283 14.71 11.32 -21.92
C LEU A 283 15.49 11.22 -23.23
N ILE A 284 16.81 11.12 -23.14
CA ILE A 284 17.68 10.83 -24.28
C ILE A 284 17.67 9.32 -24.53
N TYR A 285 17.30 8.93 -25.75
CA TYR A 285 17.14 7.52 -26.12
C TYR A 285 17.80 7.15 -27.46
N GLU A 286 18.29 8.14 -28.21
CA GLU A 286 19.01 7.94 -29.46
C GLU A 286 20.51 7.88 -29.18
N ASN A 287 21.17 6.80 -29.62
CA ASN A 287 22.57 6.54 -29.28
C ASN A 287 23.50 7.71 -29.63
N LYS A 288 23.30 8.35 -30.79
CA LYS A 288 24.11 9.49 -31.23
C LYS A 288 23.97 10.70 -30.28
N ILE A 289 22.74 11.02 -29.86
CA ILE A 289 22.48 12.13 -28.93
C ILE A 289 23.06 11.78 -27.55
N ALA A 290 22.94 10.52 -27.11
CA ALA A 290 23.50 10.06 -25.84
C ALA A 290 25.02 10.24 -25.77
N GLU A 291 25.75 9.95 -26.86
CA GLU A 291 27.20 10.18 -26.95
C GLU A 291 27.56 11.67 -26.89
N GLU A 292 26.77 12.54 -27.52
CA GLU A 292 27.06 13.97 -27.58
C GLU A 292 26.70 14.69 -26.28
N GLU A 293 25.56 14.37 -25.66
CA GLU A 293 25.00 15.13 -24.54
C GLU A 293 25.27 14.51 -23.16
N LEU A 294 25.35 13.17 -23.03
CA LEU A 294 25.50 12.55 -21.70
C LEU A 294 26.94 12.55 -21.18
N LEU A 295 27.94 12.74 -22.04
CA LEU A 295 29.34 12.82 -21.62
C LEU A 295 29.65 14.04 -20.74
N SER A 296 28.76 15.05 -20.71
CA SER A 296 28.91 16.17 -19.77
C SER A 296 28.54 15.80 -18.33
N ILE A 297 27.81 14.69 -18.12
CA ILE A 297 27.32 14.26 -16.80
C ILE A 297 27.77 12.85 -16.41
N ALA A 298 28.18 12.01 -17.36
CA ALA A 298 28.56 10.63 -17.14
C ALA A 298 29.97 10.33 -17.66
N ASP A 299 30.76 9.61 -16.87
CA ASP A 299 32.09 9.14 -17.27
C ASP A 299 32.05 8.12 -18.42
N HIS A 300 30.95 7.36 -18.50
CA HIS A 300 30.73 6.33 -19.50
C HIS A 300 29.29 6.30 -19.96
N VAL A 301 29.08 6.12 -21.27
CA VAL A 301 27.76 5.93 -21.89
C VAL A 301 27.70 4.54 -22.49
N TRP A 302 26.71 3.76 -22.08
CA TRP A 302 26.51 2.38 -22.54
C TRP A 302 25.17 2.32 -23.26
N TYR A 303 25.17 1.80 -24.49
CA TYR A 303 23.98 1.65 -25.32
C TYR A 303 24.04 0.33 -26.11
N TYR A 304 22.94 -0.04 -26.75
CA TYR A 304 22.83 -1.23 -27.57
C TYR A 304 22.24 -0.91 -28.95
N GLU A 305 22.37 -1.83 -29.91
CA GLU A 305 21.95 -1.59 -31.31
C GLU A 305 20.43 -1.64 -31.52
N ARG A 306 19.67 -2.19 -30.56
CA ARG A 306 18.20 -2.17 -30.60
C ARG A 306 17.67 -0.75 -30.41
N ALA A 307 17.17 -0.14 -31.47
CA ALA A 307 16.56 1.19 -31.41
C ALA A 307 15.34 1.23 -30.46
N ILE A 308 15.17 2.36 -29.76
CA ILE A 308 14.02 2.64 -28.89
C ILE A 308 13.00 3.47 -29.67
N SER A 309 11.88 2.88 -30.05
CA SER A 309 10.83 3.59 -30.81
C SER A 309 9.86 4.40 -29.95
N PHE A 310 9.74 4.08 -28.66
CA PHE A 310 8.87 4.76 -27.70
C PHE A 310 9.62 4.90 -26.36
N PRO A 311 10.38 5.98 -26.16
CA PRO A 311 11.11 6.20 -24.92
C PRO A 311 10.16 6.55 -23.77
N GLN A 312 10.12 5.71 -22.75
CA GLN A 312 9.24 5.89 -21.60
C GLN A 312 10.05 6.06 -20.31
N ASP A 313 9.65 7.03 -19.50
CA ASP A 313 10.06 7.10 -18.09
C ASP A 313 9.62 5.85 -17.31
N ASP A 314 10.30 5.60 -16.19
CA ASP A 314 9.86 4.61 -15.20
C ASP A 314 8.57 5.07 -14.50
N SER A 315 7.63 4.15 -14.29
CA SER A 315 6.43 4.40 -13.50
C SER A 315 6.79 4.56 -12.02
N VAL A 316 6.13 5.50 -11.33
CA VAL A 316 6.33 5.77 -9.90
C VAL A 316 5.01 5.61 -9.16
N ILE A 317 5.02 4.77 -8.14
CA ILE A 317 3.86 4.38 -7.34
C ILE A 317 4.14 4.66 -5.86
N CYS A 318 3.12 5.08 -5.14
CA CYS A 318 3.11 5.05 -3.68
C CYS A 318 1.81 4.43 -3.16
N PHE A 319 1.75 4.18 -1.86
CA PHE A 319 0.57 3.66 -1.19
C PHE A 319 0.04 4.70 -0.20
N SER A 320 -1.28 4.85 -0.14
CA SER A 320 -1.89 5.72 0.85
C SER A 320 -1.59 5.18 2.26
N PRO A 321 -1.13 6.02 3.22
CA PRO A 321 -0.72 5.54 4.54
C PRO A 321 -1.82 4.77 5.28
N MET A 322 -3.07 5.23 5.16
CA MET A 322 -4.20 4.69 5.92
C MET A 322 -4.87 3.47 5.27
N PHE A 323 -5.02 3.47 3.94
CA PHE A 323 -5.81 2.45 3.25
C PHE A 323 -4.98 1.51 2.37
N GLN A 324 -3.66 1.73 2.30
CA GLN A 324 -2.77 1.00 1.39
C GLN A 324 -3.34 1.00 -0.03
N GLN A 325 -3.93 2.13 -0.43
CA GLN A 325 -4.46 2.33 -1.76
C GLN A 325 -3.29 2.67 -2.66
N GLN A 326 -3.11 1.90 -3.73
CA GLN A 326 -2.10 2.18 -4.74
C GLN A 326 -2.42 3.52 -5.44
N ILE A 327 -1.43 4.41 -5.50
CA ILE A 327 -1.50 5.73 -6.12
C ILE A 327 -0.38 5.83 -7.15
N PHE A 328 -0.73 6.13 -8.39
CA PHE A 328 0.24 6.45 -9.43
C PHE A 328 0.64 7.93 -9.31
N LEU A 329 1.92 8.18 -9.03
CA LEU A 329 2.50 9.53 -9.13
C LEU A 329 2.99 9.82 -10.55
N ARG A 330 3.44 8.76 -11.23
CA ARG A 330 3.84 8.77 -12.63
C ARG A 330 3.43 7.45 -13.28
N LYS A 331 2.61 7.51 -14.33
CA LYS A 331 2.17 6.32 -15.07
C LYS A 331 2.83 6.31 -16.45
N ALA A 332 3.80 5.42 -16.62
CA ALA A 332 4.65 5.33 -17.81
C ALA A 332 5.00 3.86 -18.09
N ARG A 333 6.29 3.47 -18.05
CA ARG A 333 6.74 2.09 -18.34
C ARG A 333 5.93 1.03 -17.59
N GLY A 334 5.53 -0.02 -18.31
CA GLY A 334 4.77 -1.15 -17.76
C GLY A 334 3.27 -0.92 -17.61
N PHE A 335 2.81 0.35 -17.63
CA PHE A 335 1.40 0.71 -17.45
C PHE A 335 0.82 1.57 -18.59
N SER A 336 1.66 2.04 -19.52
CA SER A 336 1.29 2.92 -20.61
C SER A 336 1.59 2.30 -21.99
N PRO A 337 0.74 2.49 -23.03
CA PRO A 337 -0.51 3.28 -23.04
C PRO A 337 -1.56 2.72 -22.09
N SER A 338 -2.19 3.60 -21.32
CA SER A 338 -3.28 3.22 -20.42
C SER A 338 -4.59 3.29 -21.17
N THR A 339 -5.50 2.36 -20.88
CA THR A 339 -6.84 2.38 -21.46
C THR A 339 -7.90 2.59 -20.38
N LEU A 340 -8.95 3.33 -20.72
CA LEU A 340 -10.16 3.45 -19.91
C LEU A 340 -11.38 3.24 -20.82
N GLU A 341 -12.29 2.36 -20.42
CA GLU A 341 -13.53 2.14 -21.14
C GLU A 341 -14.64 3.06 -20.60
N LEU A 342 -15.42 3.62 -21.53
CA LEU A 342 -16.59 4.45 -21.27
C LEU A 342 -17.84 3.71 -21.78
N PRO A 343 -18.32 2.65 -21.10
CA PRO A 343 -19.33 1.74 -21.65
C PRO A 343 -20.64 2.44 -22.04
N GLN A 344 -20.99 3.53 -21.35
CA GLN A 344 -22.21 4.31 -21.57
C GLN A 344 -22.04 5.55 -22.46
N TYR A 345 -20.81 5.93 -22.81
CA TYR A 345 -20.55 7.06 -23.68
C TYR A 345 -20.03 6.57 -25.03
N TYR A 346 -20.38 7.28 -26.09
CA TYR A 346 -19.88 6.99 -27.43
C TYR A 346 -19.35 8.29 -28.04
N LEU A 347 -18.07 8.28 -28.37
CA LEU A 347 -17.40 9.36 -29.10
C LEU A 347 -17.56 9.09 -30.60
N PRO A 348 -18.41 9.85 -31.30
CA PRO A 348 -18.68 9.61 -32.72
C PRO A 348 -17.48 9.92 -33.62
N PHE A 349 -16.54 10.73 -33.12
CA PHE A 349 -15.29 11.06 -33.78
C PHE A 349 -14.13 10.92 -32.80
N VAL A 350 -12.92 10.76 -33.35
CA VAL A 350 -11.73 10.71 -32.50
C VAL A 350 -11.55 12.07 -31.83
N THR A 351 -11.43 12.03 -30.50
CA THR A 351 -11.30 13.20 -29.64
C THR A 351 -9.92 13.20 -29.01
N LEU A 352 -9.18 14.29 -29.14
CA LEU A 352 -7.86 14.47 -28.51
C LEU A 352 -8.01 15.35 -27.28
N GLY A 353 -7.68 14.83 -26.10
CA GLY A 353 -7.45 15.64 -24.90
C GLY A 353 -5.96 15.96 -24.76
N LEU A 354 -5.58 17.23 -24.80
CA LEU A 354 -4.17 17.66 -24.70
C LEU A 354 -3.63 17.68 -23.26
N GLY A 355 -4.52 17.66 -22.27
CA GLY A 355 -4.16 17.61 -20.85
C GLY A 355 -3.56 18.93 -20.34
N ALA A 356 -2.78 18.81 -19.26
CA ALA A 356 -2.12 19.93 -18.61
C ALA A 356 -0.68 20.10 -19.10
N GLU A 357 -0.08 21.27 -18.81
CA GLU A 357 1.30 21.57 -19.15
C GLU A 357 2.31 20.85 -18.24
N MET A 358 2.06 20.83 -16.92
CA MET A 358 2.91 20.11 -15.97
C MET A 358 2.47 18.66 -15.85
N LYS A 359 3.45 17.74 -15.74
CA LYS A 359 3.22 16.29 -15.65
C LYS A 359 2.29 15.79 -16.76
N SER A 360 2.51 16.31 -17.97
CA SER A 360 1.62 16.22 -19.10
C SER A 360 1.39 14.78 -19.55
N THR A 361 0.14 14.52 -19.94
CA THR A 361 -0.32 13.37 -20.70
C THR A 361 -1.38 13.86 -21.68
N PHE A 362 -1.47 13.22 -22.84
CA PHE A 362 -2.59 13.41 -23.76
C PHE A 362 -3.45 12.14 -23.81
N THR A 363 -4.69 12.28 -24.27
CA THR A 363 -5.64 11.18 -24.39
C THR A 363 -6.27 11.17 -25.78
N LEU A 364 -6.29 10.03 -26.44
CA LEU A 364 -7.08 9.79 -27.65
C LEU A 364 -8.33 8.99 -27.28
N GLY A 365 -9.50 9.60 -27.42
CA GLY A 365 -10.79 8.95 -27.30
C GLY A 365 -11.29 8.47 -28.65
N ASN A 366 -11.59 7.18 -28.78
CA ASN A 366 -12.20 6.60 -29.97
C ASN A 366 -13.36 5.67 -29.55
N SER A 367 -14.56 5.95 -30.05
CA SER A 367 -15.77 5.18 -29.74
C SER A 367 -16.02 5.13 -28.23
N LYS A 368 -15.82 3.98 -27.57
CA LYS A 368 -15.99 3.81 -26.12
C LYS A 368 -14.67 3.72 -25.36
N GLN A 369 -13.53 3.91 -26.01
CA GLN A 369 -12.23 3.71 -25.41
C GLN A 369 -11.45 5.02 -25.35
N LEU A 370 -10.82 5.28 -24.21
CA LEU A 370 -9.78 6.30 -24.07
C LEU A 370 -8.41 5.62 -24.02
N TYR A 371 -7.45 6.17 -24.76
CA TYR A 371 -6.05 5.78 -24.78
C TYR A 371 -5.20 6.93 -24.26
N ILE A 372 -4.58 6.76 -23.11
CA ILE A 372 -3.81 7.79 -22.40
C ILE A 372 -2.33 7.54 -22.66
N SER A 373 -1.61 8.60 -23.06
CA SER A 373 -0.17 8.59 -23.29
C SER A 373 0.62 8.23 -22.01
N PRO A 374 1.90 7.88 -22.11
CA PRO A 374 2.77 7.87 -20.93
C PRO A 374 2.91 9.30 -20.39
N TYR A 375 3.47 9.41 -19.19
CA TYR A 375 4.01 10.67 -18.68
C TYR A 375 5.00 11.29 -19.68
N LEU A 376 4.84 12.58 -19.98
CA LEU A 376 5.67 13.33 -20.94
C LEU A 376 6.40 14.53 -20.30
N GLY A 377 6.48 14.60 -18.97
CA GLY A 377 7.18 15.69 -18.29
C GLY A 377 6.40 17.00 -18.26
N ALA A 378 7.11 18.12 -18.24
CA ALA A 378 6.51 19.46 -18.23
C ALA A 378 6.74 20.15 -19.59
N LEU A 379 5.69 20.64 -20.23
CA LEU A 379 5.76 21.21 -21.58
C LEU A 379 6.19 22.69 -21.56
N THR A 380 7.21 23.03 -20.77
CA THR A 380 7.62 24.41 -20.51
C THR A 380 8.75 24.91 -21.40
N ASN A 381 9.23 24.07 -22.33
CA ASN A 381 10.27 24.42 -23.29
C ASN A 381 10.03 23.72 -24.64
N GLN A 382 10.76 24.19 -25.66
CA GLN A 382 10.60 23.73 -27.04
C GLN A 382 10.91 22.24 -27.22
N GLN A 383 11.96 21.71 -26.58
CA GLN A 383 12.36 20.30 -26.71
C GLN A 383 11.31 19.35 -26.12
N ASN A 384 10.71 19.70 -24.98
CA ASN A 384 9.60 18.95 -24.39
C ASN A 384 8.35 19.00 -25.27
N LEU A 385 8.08 20.16 -25.91
CA LEU A 385 6.96 20.30 -26.82
C LEU A 385 7.14 19.48 -28.11
N GLU A 386 8.35 19.46 -28.68
CA GLU A 386 8.70 18.62 -29.83
C GLU A 386 8.62 17.13 -29.50
N HIS A 387 9.05 16.74 -28.29
CA HIS A 387 8.90 15.39 -27.79
C HIS A 387 7.43 14.99 -27.66
N PHE A 388 6.59 15.87 -27.09
CA PHE A 388 5.15 15.68 -27.01
C PHE A 388 4.51 15.53 -28.39
N ALA A 389 4.85 16.41 -29.34
CA ALA A 389 4.36 16.36 -30.71
C ALA A 389 4.75 15.05 -31.42
N THR A 390 6.00 14.62 -31.26
CA THR A 390 6.50 13.35 -31.80
C THR A 390 5.72 12.17 -31.25
N TYR A 391 5.47 12.15 -29.94
CA TYR A 391 4.66 11.11 -29.30
C TYR A 391 3.22 11.11 -29.80
N LEU A 392 2.62 12.29 -29.94
CA LEU A 392 1.25 12.46 -30.44
C LEU A 392 1.11 11.94 -31.88
N GLU A 393 2.05 12.26 -32.77
CA GLU A 393 2.04 11.77 -34.16
C GLU A 393 2.19 10.24 -34.21
N ARG A 394 3.06 9.66 -33.39
CA ARG A 394 3.19 8.20 -33.27
C ARG A 394 1.89 7.55 -32.79
N PHE A 395 1.22 8.13 -31.79
CA PHE A 395 -0.08 7.65 -31.32
C PHE A 395 -1.16 7.77 -32.40
N LYS A 396 -1.24 8.91 -33.10
CA LYS A 396 -2.17 9.12 -34.22
C LYS A 396 -2.00 8.06 -35.31
N ALA A 397 -0.75 7.71 -35.63
CA ALA A 397 -0.42 6.68 -36.61
C ALA A 397 -0.89 5.28 -36.18
N ILE A 398 -0.68 4.92 -34.90
CA ILE A 398 -1.14 3.63 -34.34
C ILE A 398 -2.66 3.50 -34.42
N PHE A 399 -3.39 4.54 -34.00
CA PHE A 399 -4.85 4.48 -33.88
C PHE A 399 -5.59 4.93 -35.15
N ARG A 400 -4.87 5.22 -36.25
CA ARG A 400 -5.42 5.75 -37.52
C ARG A 400 -6.47 6.83 -37.28
N SER A 401 -6.08 7.81 -36.46
CA SER A 401 -7.04 8.72 -35.83
C SER A 401 -7.51 9.83 -36.76
N ASP A 402 -8.83 9.93 -36.95
CA ASP A 402 -9.45 11.09 -37.60
C ASP A 402 -9.96 12.08 -36.54
N ILE A 403 -9.05 12.93 -36.05
CA ILE A 403 -9.36 13.87 -34.97
C ILE A 403 -10.30 14.97 -35.49
N ARG A 404 -11.44 15.13 -34.80
CA ARG A 404 -12.41 16.22 -35.06
C ARG A 404 -12.61 17.11 -33.85
N PHE A 405 -12.33 16.59 -32.67
CA PHE A 405 -12.53 17.29 -31.41
C PHE A 405 -11.23 17.36 -30.65
N ILE A 406 -10.87 18.56 -30.18
CA ILE A 406 -9.69 18.77 -29.34
C ILE A 406 -10.14 19.43 -28.04
N ALA A 407 -9.98 18.72 -26.93
CA ALA A 407 -10.17 19.26 -25.59
C ALA A 407 -8.82 19.74 -25.03
N MET A 408 -8.78 20.96 -24.53
CA MET A 408 -7.60 21.59 -23.97
C MET A 408 -7.93 22.32 -22.67
N ASP A 409 -6.91 22.56 -21.86
CA ASP A 409 -7.08 23.40 -20.68
C ASP A 409 -7.46 24.82 -21.11
N ARG A 410 -8.29 25.47 -20.29
CA ARG A 410 -8.71 26.87 -20.50
C ARG A 410 -7.54 27.85 -20.40
N HIS A 411 -6.46 27.52 -19.70
CA HIS A 411 -5.32 28.42 -19.54
C HIS A 411 -4.78 28.91 -20.90
N PRO A 412 -4.74 30.23 -21.17
CA PRO A 412 -4.46 30.75 -22.52
C PRO A 412 -3.00 30.61 -22.93
N PHE A 413 -2.06 30.47 -21.99
CA PHE A 413 -0.63 30.50 -22.26
C PHE A 413 0.08 29.14 -22.16
N PHE A 414 -0.65 28.03 -22.13
CA PHE A 414 0.00 26.72 -22.19
C PHE A 414 0.73 26.55 -23.53
N TYR A 415 1.99 26.11 -23.49
CA TYR A 415 2.87 26.09 -24.67
C TYR A 415 2.29 25.30 -25.84
N TYR A 416 1.58 24.20 -25.57
CA TYR A 416 0.98 23.39 -26.62
C TYR A 416 -0.13 24.10 -27.41
N LYS A 417 -0.67 25.22 -26.91
CA LYS A 417 -1.63 26.04 -27.67
C LYS A 417 -0.97 26.74 -28.87
N ASN A 418 0.37 26.83 -28.89
CA ASN A 418 1.13 27.32 -30.03
C ASN A 418 1.40 26.23 -31.09
N MET A 419 0.98 24.99 -30.86
CA MET A 419 1.10 23.93 -31.86
C MET A 419 0.07 24.13 -32.97
N ASN A 420 0.53 24.01 -34.23
CA ASN A 420 -0.38 24.02 -35.37
C ASN A 420 -1.04 22.66 -35.53
N PHE A 421 -2.35 22.62 -35.27
CA PHE A 421 -3.21 21.47 -35.53
C PHE A 421 -3.80 21.59 -36.94
N GLU A 422 -2.95 21.48 -37.96
CA GLU A 422 -3.40 21.45 -39.35
C GLU A 422 -3.78 20.01 -39.74
N TYR A 423 -5.06 19.80 -40.05
CA TYR A 423 -5.56 18.54 -40.59
C TYR A 423 -6.14 18.84 -41.96
N GLU A 424 -5.57 18.25 -43.01
CA GLU A 424 -6.00 18.48 -44.39
C GLU A 424 -7.52 18.27 -44.54
N ASN A 425 -8.22 19.35 -44.93
CA ASN A 425 -9.65 19.39 -45.28
C ASN A 425 -10.66 19.05 -44.18
N LYS A 426 -10.37 19.37 -42.91
CA LYS A 426 -11.22 18.96 -41.77
C LYS A 426 -11.51 20.11 -40.81
N ASP A 427 -12.79 20.36 -40.55
CA ASP A 427 -13.22 21.26 -39.48
C ASP A 427 -12.95 20.61 -38.11
N ILE A 428 -12.12 21.25 -37.30
CA ILE A 428 -11.79 20.83 -35.93
C ILE A 428 -12.56 21.73 -34.97
N THR A 429 -13.29 21.13 -34.02
CA THR A 429 -13.89 21.87 -32.91
C THR A 429 -12.99 21.77 -31.68
N PHE A 430 -12.71 22.93 -31.09
CA PHE A 430 -11.95 23.05 -29.86
C PHE A 430 -12.88 23.20 -28.64
N PHE A 431 -12.54 22.52 -27.55
CA PHE A 431 -13.23 22.60 -26.26
C PHE A 431 -12.24 23.05 -25.19
N GLU A 432 -12.50 24.20 -24.58
CA GLU A 432 -11.74 24.65 -23.42
C GLU A 432 -12.36 24.11 -22.14
N ILE A 433 -11.57 23.40 -21.35
CA ILE A 433 -11.98 22.71 -20.14
C ILE A 433 -11.25 23.34 -18.95
N GLN A 434 -11.98 23.65 -17.89
CA GLN A 434 -11.38 24.19 -16.67
C GLN A 434 -10.60 23.10 -15.92
N HIS A 435 -9.43 23.46 -15.39
CA HIS A 435 -8.45 22.53 -14.81
C HIS A 435 -9.01 21.66 -13.67
N HIS A 436 -9.60 22.28 -12.66
CA HIS A 436 -10.11 21.57 -11.48
C HIS A 436 -11.35 20.72 -11.82
N PHE A 437 -12.16 21.20 -12.76
CA PHE A 437 -13.26 20.44 -13.32
C PHE A 437 -12.75 19.17 -14.04
N ALA A 438 -11.67 19.27 -14.81
CA ALA A 438 -11.05 18.11 -15.45
C ALA A 438 -10.58 17.08 -14.41
N HIS A 439 -9.96 17.53 -13.31
CA HIS A 439 -9.59 16.64 -12.19
C HIS A 439 -10.80 15.91 -11.57
N ALA A 440 -11.87 16.63 -11.28
CA ALA A 440 -13.09 16.04 -10.71
C ALA A 440 -13.69 14.99 -11.66
N VAL A 441 -13.84 15.33 -12.95
CA VAL A 441 -14.42 14.43 -13.96
C VAL A 441 -13.53 13.20 -14.20
N ALA A 442 -12.20 13.33 -14.14
CA ALA A 442 -11.28 12.21 -14.31
C ALA A 442 -11.51 11.12 -13.25
N ILE A 443 -11.67 11.49 -11.97
CA ILE A 443 -11.95 10.54 -10.88
C ILE A 443 -13.33 9.91 -11.03
N LEU A 444 -14.36 10.71 -11.36
CA LEU A 444 -15.70 10.18 -11.62
C LEU A 444 -15.69 9.17 -12.78
N GLY A 445 -14.90 9.44 -13.83
CA GLY A 445 -14.68 8.55 -14.96
C GLY A 445 -13.99 7.25 -14.55
N GLU A 446 -12.86 7.34 -13.84
CA GLU A 446 -12.12 6.17 -13.35
C GLU A 446 -12.97 5.26 -12.47
N LYS A 447 -13.83 5.83 -11.62
CA LYS A 447 -14.73 5.08 -10.72
C LYS A 447 -16.04 4.64 -11.37
N GLY A 448 -16.25 4.95 -12.66
CA GLY A 448 -17.48 4.60 -13.39
C GLY A 448 -18.73 5.26 -12.80
N LEU A 449 -18.62 6.47 -12.26
CA LEU A 449 -19.71 7.18 -11.58
C LEU A 449 -20.48 8.12 -12.50
N LEU A 450 -19.88 8.55 -13.62
CA LEU A 450 -20.48 9.53 -14.55
C LEU A 450 -21.89 9.15 -15.06
N HIS A 451 -22.22 7.86 -15.05
CA HIS A 451 -23.48 7.35 -15.58
C HIS A 451 -24.52 6.94 -14.52
N LYS A 452 -24.17 6.95 -13.22
CA LYS A 452 -25.06 6.49 -12.16
C LYS A 452 -25.96 7.63 -11.69
N ASP A 453 -27.26 7.53 -11.95
CA ASP A 453 -28.23 8.58 -11.64
C ASP A 453 -28.51 8.77 -10.13
N GLN A 454 -28.19 7.78 -9.29
CA GLN A 454 -28.55 7.78 -7.87
C GLN A 454 -27.42 8.20 -6.92
N GLU A 455 -26.22 8.47 -7.42
CA GLU A 455 -25.07 8.81 -6.59
C GLU A 455 -24.82 10.32 -6.56
N ASN A 456 -24.92 10.92 -5.37
CA ASN A 456 -24.47 12.29 -5.13
C ASN A 456 -23.02 12.22 -4.66
N VAL A 457 -22.11 12.84 -5.41
CA VAL A 457 -20.67 12.76 -5.13
C VAL A 457 -20.12 14.17 -4.93
N ALA A 458 -19.47 14.39 -3.79
CA ALA A 458 -18.66 15.56 -3.55
C ALA A 458 -17.21 15.28 -3.98
N CYS A 459 -16.68 16.08 -4.90
CA CYS A 459 -15.31 16.00 -5.39
C CYS A 459 -14.50 17.14 -4.79
N PHE A 460 -13.49 16.81 -3.98
CA PHE A 460 -12.53 17.77 -3.44
C PHE A 460 -11.29 17.77 -4.32
N VAL A 461 -10.98 18.91 -4.93
CA VAL A 461 -9.86 19.06 -5.85
C VAL A 461 -8.87 20.04 -5.24
N PHE A 462 -7.80 19.48 -4.67
CA PHE A 462 -6.70 20.23 -4.06
C PHE A 462 -5.46 20.10 -4.95
N ASP A 463 -5.08 21.21 -5.57
CA ASP A 463 -3.93 21.32 -6.47
C ASP A 463 -3.10 22.58 -6.12
N GLY A 464 -1.98 22.80 -6.80
CA GLY A 464 -1.18 24.00 -6.65
C GLY A 464 -1.83 25.24 -7.26
N VAL A 465 -2.03 25.24 -8.58
CA VAL A 465 -2.47 26.42 -9.35
C VAL A 465 -3.24 25.96 -10.58
N GLY A 466 -4.51 26.40 -10.70
CA GLY A 466 -5.28 26.25 -11.93
C GLY A 466 -6.15 27.47 -12.20
N LEU A 467 -6.32 27.84 -13.47
CA LEU A 467 -7.14 28.99 -13.84
C LEU A 467 -8.63 28.70 -13.58
N GLY A 468 -9.26 29.55 -12.78
CA GLY A 468 -10.69 29.53 -12.49
C GLY A 468 -11.53 30.05 -13.66
N ASN A 469 -12.83 29.72 -13.65
CA ASN A 469 -13.76 30.27 -14.65
C ASN A 469 -14.03 31.77 -14.48
N ASP A 470 -13.70 32.30 -13.31
CA ASP A 470 -13.73 33.71 -12.90
C ASP A 470 -12.40 34.44 -13.18
N ASN A 471 -11.43 33.77 -13.82
CA ASN A 471 -10.05 34.23 -14.03
C ASN A 471 -9.23 34.41 -12.74
N GLU A 472 -9.68 33.86 -11.62
CA GLU A 472 -8.90 33.77 -10.40
C GLU A 472 -8.02 32.50 -10.39
N ILE A 473 -7.06 32.45 -9.47
CA ILE A 473 -6.26 31.24 -9.26
C ILE A 473 -6.98 30.34 -8.27
N TRP A 474 -7.40 29.19 -8.76
CA TRP A 474 -7.97 28.12 -7.97
C TRP A 474 -6.88 27.16 -7.51
N GLY A 475 -7.18 26.43 -6.44
CA GLY A 475 -6.28 25.43 -5.86
C GLY A 475 -6.91 24.55 -4.79
N ALA A 476 -8.12 24.90 -4.32
CA ALA A 476 -8.83 24.09 -3.34
C ALA A 476 -10.34 24.21 -3.51
N GLU A 477 -10.86 23.43 -4.45
CA GLU A 477 -12.23 23.54 -4.95
C GLU A 477 -13.08 22.33 -4.55
N VAL A 478 -14.38 22.56 -4.35
CA VAL A 478 -15.38 21.51 -4.12
C VAL A 478 -16.39 21.54 -5.25
N PHE A 479 -16.54 20.41 -5.92
CA PHE A 479 -17.57 20.19 -6.93
C PHE A 479 -18.61 19.17 -6.43
N ILE A 480 -19.88 19.39 -6.77
CA ILE A 480 -20.96 18.46 -6.51
C ILE A 480 -21.41 17.85 -7.84
N PHE A 481 -21.29 16.54 -7.96
CA PHE A 481 -21.88 15.76 -9.04
C PHE A 481 -23.20 15.16 -8.58
N LYS A 482 -24.28 15.51 -9.27
CA LYS A 482 -25.65 15.06 -9.01
C LYS A 482 -26.45 15.06 -10.31
N GLU A 483 -27.23 14.01 -10.55
CA GLU A 483 -28.13 13.90 -11.72
C GLU A 483 -27.39 14.19 -13.05
N LYS A 484 -26.21 13.56 -13.23
CA LYS A 484 -25.33 13.73 -14.40
C LYS A 484 -24.83 15.17 -14.64
N ASN A 485 -25.01 16.06 -13.68
CA ASN A 485 -24.51 17.43 -13.70
C ASN A 485 -23.45 17.62 -12.62
N ILE A 486 -22.38 18.32 -12.97
CA ILE A 486 -21.31 18.69 -12.02
C ILE A 486 -21.25 20.20 -11.94
N LYS A 487 -21.29 20.72 -10.71
CA LYS A 487 -21.25 22.16 -10.42
C LYS A 487 -20.17 22.45 -9.40
N HIS A 488 -19.52 23.60 -9.56
CA HIS A 488 -18.66 24.18 -8.54
C HIS A 488 -19.55 24.68 -7.39
N GLU A 489 -19.24 24.29 -6.16
CA GLU A 489 -20.05 24.57 -4.97
C GLU A 489 -19.35 25.51 -4.00
N SER A 490 -18.06 25.30 -3.72
CA SER A 490 -17.29 26.14 -2.81
C SER A 490 -15.79 26.05 -3.06
N CYS A 491 -15.05 27.00 -2.51
CA CYS A 491 -13.60 27.10 -2.59
C CYS A 491 -13.00 27.56 -1.25
N PHE A 492 -11.70 27.37 -1.06
CA PHE A 492 -11.00 28.01 0.06
C PHE A 492 -10.91 29.52 -0.18
N PRO A 493 -10.81 30.33 0.90
CA PRO A 493 -10.68 31.77 0.75
C PRO A 493 -9.46 32.14 -0.09
N PHE A 494 -9.66 33.01 -1.09
CA PHE A 494 -8.58 33.58 -1.86
C PHE A 494 -7.64 34.41 -0.98
N TYR A 495 -6.35 34.34 -1.30
CA TYR A 495 -5.32 35.22 -0.75
C TYR A 495 -4.62 35.95 -1.89
N ARG A 496 -3.85 37.01 -1.56
CA ARG A 496 -3.23 37.83 -2.60
C ARG A 496 -2.19 37.02 -3.37
N TYR A 497 -2.32 36.96 -4.68
CA TYR A 497 -1.26 36.39 -5.51
C TYR A 497 -0.14 37.41 -5.71
N LEU A 498 1.01 37.18 -5.07
CA LEU A 498 2.16 38.07 -5.05
C LEU A 498 3.26 37.53 -5.96
N LEU A 499 3.79 38.31 -6.89
CA LEU A 499 5.00 37.97 -7.64
C LEU A 499 4.94 36.66 -8.47
N GLY A 500 3.76 36.21 -8.86
CA GLY A 500 3.61 35.10 -9.82
C GLY A 500 4.22 33.78 -9.35
N ASP A 501 4.85 33.06 -10.28
CA ASP A 501 5.51 31.76 -10.07
C ASP A 501 6.57 31.76 -8.95
N LYS A 502 7.04 32.94 -8.54
CA LYS A 502 7.96 33.06 -7.41
C LYS A 502 7.33 32.55 -6.12
N MET A 503 6.01 32.64 -5.94
CA MET A 503 5.32 32.06 -4.78
C MET A 503 5.48 30.55 -4.70
N SER A 504 5.41 29.86 -5.83
CA SER A 504 5.56 28.41 -5.90
C SER A 504 7.00 27.96 -5.61
N ARG A 505 7.99 28.84 -5.83
CA ARG A 505 9.42 28.56 -5.59
C ARG A 505 9.93 29.05 -4.23
N GLU A 506 9.27 30.07 -3.66
CA GLU A 506 9.63 30.67 -2.38
C GLU A 506 8.43 30.66 -1.41
N PRO A 507 8.22 29.56 -0.67
CA PRO A 507 7.06 29.40 0.22
C PRO A 507 6.85 30.51 1.25
N ARG A 508 7.93 31.21 1.62
CA ARG A 508 7.89 32.41 2.49
C ARG A 508 7.00 33.53 1.95
N ILE A 509 6.92 33.69 0.63
CA ILE A 509 6.08 34.70 -0.02
C ILE A 509 4.61 34.30 0.11
N SER A 510 4.29 33.03 -0.13
CA SER A 510 2.96 32.46 0.07
C SER A 510 2.50 32.59 1.51
N PHE A 511 3.38 32.24 2.46
CA PHE A 511 3.13 32.45 3.89
C PHE A 511 2.83 33.91 4.22
N PHE A 512 3.66 34.84 3.74
CA PHE A 512 3.44 36.28 3.95
C PHE A 512 2.09 36.75 3.40
N SER A 513 1.70 36.26 2.22
CA SER A 513 0.42 36.63 1.61
C SER A 513 -0.78 36.17 2.44
N VAL A 514 -0.77 34.93 2.90
CA VAL A 514 -1.81 34.36 3.77
C VAL A 514 -1.87 35.11 5.10
N MET A 515 -0.71 35.45 5.67
CA MET A 515 -0.61 36.17 6.94
C MET A 515 -1.09 37.62 6.87
N ASN A 516 -1.06 38.27 5.71
CA ASN A 516 -1.45 39.68 5.57
C ASN A 516 -2.95 39.94 5.88
N GLY A 517 -3.76 38.89 6.10
CA GLY A 517 -5.11 38.97 6.68
C GLY A 517 -5.22 38.61 8.18
N MET A 518 -4.16 38.07 8.79
CA MET A 518 -4.14 37.55 10.17
C MET A 518 -3.18 38.29 11.13
N VAL A 519 -2.30 39.17 10.62
CA VAL A 519 -1.38 39.94 11.48
C VAL A 519 -2.14 41.07 12.19
N PRO A 520 -2.17 41.11 13.55
CA PRO A 520 -2.72 42.24 14.27
C PRO A 520 -1.97 43.53 13.90
N LYS A 521 -2.69 44.64 13.65
CA LYS A 521 -2.12 45.97 13.32
C LYS A 521 -0.98 46.45 14.25
N ARG A 522 -0.79 45.84 15.42
CA ARG A 522 0.30 46.15 16.36
C ARG A 522 1.69 45.71 15.90
N VAL A 523 1.82 44.68 15.07
CA VAL A 523 3.15 44.12 14.70
C VAL A 523 3.85 44.97 13.63
N LEU A 524 3.11 45.79 12.88
CA LEU A 524 3.64 46.62 11.79
C LEU A 524 4.13 48.02 12.22
N LYS A 525 4.22 48.31 13.53
CA LYS A 525 4.98 49.47 14.04
C LYS A 525 6.41 49.05 14.39
N GLY A 526 7.16 48.59 13.39
CA GLY A 526 8.62 48.58 13.47
C GLY A 526 9.12 49.97 13.09
N ASN A 527 9.85 50.61 13.99
CA ASN A 527 10.35 51.99 13.91
C ASN A 527 10.80 52.39 12.50
N ALA A 528 9.97 53.17 11.81
CA ALA A 528 10.40 54.05 10.73
C ALA A 528 10.60 55.44 11.33
N ASP A 529 11.64 55.56 12.17
CA ASP A 529 12.24 56.80 12.63
C ASP A 529 13.74 56.55 12.79
N SER A 530 14.42 56.41 11.65
CA SER A 530 15.86 56.63 11.53
C SER A 530 16.20 56.76 10.05
N GLY A 531 16.29 58.01 9.57
CA GLY A 531 16.74 58.39 8.23
C GLY A 531 15.82 59.37 7.55
#